data_AF-A0A356UE76-F1
#
_entry.id   AF-A0A356UE76-F1
#
_cell.length_a   1.000
_cell.length_b   1.000
_cell.length_c   1.000
_cell.angle_alpha   90.00
_cell.angle_beta   90.00
_cell.angle_gamma   90.00
#
_symmetry.space_group_name_H-M   'P 1'
#
loop_
_entity.id
_entity.type
_entity.pdbx_description
1 polymer ?
#
loop_
_entity_poly.entity_id
_entity_poly.type
_entity_poly.pdbx_seq_one_letter_code
_entity_poly.pdbx_strand_id
1 'polypeptide(L)'
;EEKREIERILRDLTRAVAEFSHELAGNMDILSELDSIFARARMAYKINAFRPRINSRGIIDINRGRHPLLGEKAVPVNIELGKAFDILVITGPNTGGKTVALKTVGLLTLMAMSGMFIPARENSLVAIFPYIYVDIGDEQSIEQSLSTFSSHMKNIVNILEEVDERSLVLLDELGAGTDPVEGAALAQVIMEELKNKKARAVVTTHQSELKKYAYQNERVENASVEFDPINLRPTYELTIGMPGQSNAFQIATRLGLSKDIVKRARELVPHSEMELGNMIRQLKESRQGYEDSLRENESLRAQLLEQKQNLEMERYRYQEEQEEILAQARQETREYLRQVKNEADEAIQELKELLKDKENPPKWHEIENKRQKIKKLERESIIDFEHNPANQDEVRAGDYVYVKSINQKGYVLEGPNNQGDLMVQVGILKLSIKQSQVSKTQSPEEQKIKWRHQTYLEKAQNISKEIDVRGLLAEDALLTIDRYLEDANLAGLDSVRVIHGKGTGALRKAVRSYLRDHHYVVNFRDGLREEGGFGVTVIQLK
;
A
#
# COMPACT_ATOMS: atom_id res chain seq x y z
N GLU A 1 -25.31 76.23 42.51
CA GLU A 1 -25.63 76.40 41.06
C GLU A 1 -24.77 75.49 40.21
N GLU A 2 -23.45 75.48 40.39
CA GLU A 2 -22.50 74.59 39.72
C GLU A 2 -22.93 73.12 39.63
N LYS A 3 -23.34 72.49 40.75
CA LYS A 3 -23.82 71.10 40.74
C LYS A 3 -25.01 70.84 39.79
N ARG A 4 -25.94 71.80 39.70
CA ARG A 4 -27.11 71.68 38.80
C ARG A 4 -26.69 71.80 37.34
N GLU A 5 -25.72 72.64 37.07
CA GLU A 5 -25.17 72.79 35.72
C GLU A 5 -24.39 71.54 35.29
N ILE A 6 -23.62 70.92 36.19
CA ILE A 6 -22.96 69.62 35.94
C ILE A 6 -24.00 68.54 35.62
N GLU A 7 -25.07 68.42 36.42
CA GLU A 7 -26.13 67.44 36.16
C GLU A 7 -26.83 67.67 34.81
N ARG A 8 -27.06 68.93 34.44
CA ARG A 8 -27.62 69.28 33.13
C ARG A 8 -26.72 68.79 32.00
N ILE A 9 -25.41 69.10 32.06
CA ILE A 9 -24.43 68.68 31.06
C ILE A 9 -24.36 67.14 30.97
N LEU A 10 -24.33 66.42 32.10
CA LEU A 10 -24.31 64.95 32.11
C LEU A 10 -25.58 64.34 31.50
N ARG A 11 -26.75 64.92 31.74
CA ARG A 11 -28.00 64.49 31.12
C ARG A 11 -28.00 64.72 29.61
N ASP A 12 -27.49 65.87 29.16
CA ASP A 12 -27.39 66.18 27.74
C ASP A 12 -26.41 65.24 27.03
N LEU A 13 -25.25 64.95 27.65
CA LEU A 13 -24.29 63.94 27.15
C LEU A 13 -24.90 62.53 27.11
N THR A 14 -25.63 62.14 28.16
CA THR A 14 -26.29 60.83 28.22
C THR A 14 -27.35 60.70 27.12
N ARG A 15 -28.12 61.76 26.85
CA ARG A 15 -29.11 61.78 25.76
C ARG A 15 -28.43 61.65 24.40
N ALA A 16 -27.31 62.35 24.19
CA ALA A 16 -26.53 62.24 22.96
C ALA A 16 -25.99 60.81 22.73
N VAL A 17 -25.59 60.09 23.78
CA VAL A 17 -25.22 58.67 23.67
C VAL A 17 -26.43 57.78 23.42
N ALA A 18 -27.57 58.06 24.08
CA ALA A 18 -28.80 57.26 23.94
C ALA A 18 -29.39 57.30 22.52
N GLU A 19 -29.18 58.38 21.77
CA GLU A 19 -29.54 58.48 20.34
C GLU A 19 -28.90 57.38 19.49
N PHE A 20 -27.72 56.89 19.89
CA PHE A 20 -26.99 55.81 19.22
C PHE A 20 -27.10 54.46 19.93
N SER A 21 -28.07 54.29 20.84
CA SER A 21 -28.17 53.08 21.68
C SER A 21 -28.33 51.80 20.87
N HIS A 22 -29.05 51.84 19.74
CA HIS A 22 -29.25 50.68 18.88
C HIS A 22 -27.96 50.32 18.12
N GLU A 23 -27.23 51.32 17.61
CA GLU A 23 -25.94 51.14 16.93
C GLU A 23 -24.88 50.62 17.91
N LEU A 24 -24.85 51.14 19.13
CA LEU A 24 -23.95 50.66 20.18
C LEU A 24 -24.25 49.23 20.59
N ALA A 25 -25.53 48.85 20.69
CA ALA A 25 -25.92 47.46 20.92
C ALA A 25 -25.47 46.54 19.77
N GLY A 26 -25.72 46.95 18.52
CA GLY A 26 -25.24 46.20 17.36
C GLY A 26 -23.71 46.06 17.31
N ASN A 27 -22.98 47.12 17.67
CA ASN A 27 -21.51 47.05 17.80
C ASN A 27 -21.08 46.07 18.90
N MET A 28 -21.80 46.01 20.02
CA MET A 28 -21.51 45.06 21.09
C MET A 28 -21.70 43.61 20.64
N ASP A 29 -22.75 43.31 19.86
CA ASP A 29 -22.99 41.98 19.30
C ASP A 29 -21.86 41.57 18.35
N ILE A 30 -21.47 42.46 17.44
CA ILE A 30 -20.36 42.22 16.48
C ILE A 30 -19.03 42.01 17.23
N LEU A 31 -18.73 42.85 18.21
CA LEU A 31 -17.50 42.72 19.00
C LEU A 31 -17.48 41.41 19.80
N SER A 32 -18.62 40.99 20.34
CA SER A 32 -18.74 39.72 21.07
C SER A 32 -18.53 38.51 20.15
N GLU A 33 -19.06 38.55 18.92
CA GLU A 33 -18.83 37.51 17.93
C GLU A 33 -17.34 37.44 17.53
N LEU A 34 -16.72 38.60 17.24
CA LEU A 34 -15.30 38.68 16.91
C LEU A 34 -14.41 38.17 18.04
N ASP A 35 -14.65 38.59 19.29
CA ASP A 35 -13.86 38.12 20.43
C ASP A 35 -14.00 36.62 20.63
N SER A 36 -15.22 36.07 20.47
CA SER A 36 -15.48 34.63 20.52
C SER A 36 -14.69 33.86 19.44
N ILE A 37 -14.65 34.37 18.20
CA ILE A 37 -13.86 33.78 17.11
C ILE A 37 -12.36 33.83 17.42
N PHE A 38 -11.83 34.99 17.83
CA PHE A 38 -10.41 35.14 18.17
C PHE A 38 -10.00 34.32 19.40
N ALA A 39 -10.89 34.18 20.39
CA ALA A 39 -10.66 33.33 21.55
C ALA A 39 -10.55 31.85 21.15
N ARG A 40 -11.46 31.34 20.30
CA ARG A 40 -11.37 29.98 19.75
C ARG A 40 -10.10 29.76 18.94
N ALA A 41 -9.71 30.73 18.10
CA ALA A 41 -8.49 30.64 17.30
C ALA A 41 -7.21 30.60 18.18
N ARG A 42 -7.13 31.47 19.20
CA ARG A 42 -6.02 31.47 20.18
C ARG A 42 -5.95 30.16 20.95
N MET A 43 -7.09 29.64 21.40
CA MET A 43 -7.14 28.35 22.08
C MET A 43 -6.67 27.23 21.15
N ALA A 44 -7.13 27.22 19.90
CA ALA A 44 -6.74 26.21 18.93
C ALA A 44 -5.22 26.18 18.72
N TYR A 45 -4.59 27.34 18.57
CA TYR A 45 -3.13 27.46 18.48
C TYR A 45 -2.44 26.92 19.75
N LYS A 46 -2.92 27.30 20.93
CA LYS A 46 -2.33 26.88 22.22
C LYS A 46 -2.34 25.37 22.44
N ILE A 47 -3.40 24.67 22.01
CA ILE A 47 -3.55 23.23 22.22
C ILE A 47 -3.20 22.40 20.98
N ASN A 48 -2.61 23.02 19.95
CA ASN A 48 -2.30 22.39 18.67
C ASN A 48 -3.52 21.66 18.06
N ALA A 49 -4.64 22.37 18.01
CA ALA A 49 -5.90 21.86 17.48
C ALA A 49 -6.09 22.19 16.00
N PHE A 50 -6.73 21.25 15.31
CA PHE A 50 -7.02 21.34 13.88
C PHE A 50 -8.53 21.33 13.64
N ARG A 51 -8.94 21.91 12.51
CA ARG A 51 -10.35 21.91 12.09
C ARG A 51 -10.77 20.48 11.75
N PRO A 52 -11.76 19.89 12.45
CA PRO A 52 -12.26 18.58 12.08
C PRO A 52 -13.14 18.67 10.82
N ARG A 53 -13.24 17.56 10.10
CA ARG A 53 -14.34 17.33 9.16
C ARG A 53 -15.58 16.98 9.98
N ILE A 54 -16.74 17.49 9.56
CA ILE A 54 -18.00 17.30 10.29
C ILE A 54 -18.97 16.49 9.44
N ASN A 55 -19.76 15.62 10.07
CA ASN A 55 -20.83 14.87 9.41
C ASN A 55 -22.07 14.73 10.31
N SER A 56 -23.20 14.31 9.74
CA SER A 56 -24.46 14.01 10.44
C SER A 56 -24.81 12.52 10.41
N ARG A 57 -23.86 11.65 10.06
CA ARG A 57 -24.05 10.19 9.88
C ARG A 57 -23.62 9.38 11.12
N GLY A 58 -23.28 10.05 12.22
CA GLY A 58 -22.78 9.39 13.43
C GLY A 58 -21.40 8.75 13.25
N ILE A 59 -20.58 9.22 12.30
CA ILE A 59 -19.22 8.71 12.07
C ILE A 59 -18.20 9.52 12.87
N ILE A 60 -17.41 8.85 13.69
CA ILE A 60 -16.26 9.41 14.40
C ILE A 60 -15.00 8.70 13.91
N ASP A 61 -13.99 9.47 13.54
CA ASP A 61 -12.67 9.00 13.13
C ASP A 61 -11.64 10.03 13.61
N ILE A 62 -11.15 9.86 14.83
CA ILE A 62 -10.23 10.77 15.50
C ILE A 62 -8.82 10.25 15.31
N ASN A 63 -7.98 11.04 14.64
CA ASN A 63 -6.58 10.69 14.38
C ASN A 63 -5.67 11.38 15.39
N ARG A 64 -4.95 10.62 16.21
CA ARG A 64 -4.06 11.13 17.27
C ARG A 64 -4.71 12.22 18.13
N GLY A 65 -5.96 12.00 18.53
CA GLY A 65 -6.70 12.90 19.42
C GLY A 65 -6.11 12.92 20.82
N ARG A 66 -6.10 14.08 21.46
CA ARG A 66 -5.60 14.27 22.83
C ARG A 66 -6.71 14.78 23.71
N HIS A 67 -6.71 14.35 24.97
CA HIS A 67 -7.61 14.91 25.96
C HIS A 67 -7.28 16.39 26.19
N PRO A 68 -8.21 17.33 25.90
CA PRO A 68 -7.91 18.76 25.84
C PRO A 68 -7.39 19.34 27.16
N LEU A 69 -7.87 18.82 28.30
CA LEU A 69 -7.43 19.28 29.63
C LEU A 69 -6.10 18.68 30.09
N LEU A 70 -5.66 17.56 29.51
CA LEU A 70 -4.36 16.95 29.83
C LEU A 70 -3.25 17.50 28.92
N GLY A 71 -3.61 18.05 27.76
CA GLY A 71 -2.70 18.71 26.84
C GLY A 71 -1.58 17.79 26.35
N GLU A 72 -0.34 18.27 26.40
CA GLU A 72 0.84 17.52 25.93
C GLU A 72 1.11 16.24 26.73
N LYS A 73 0.65 16.17 27.99
CA LYS A 73 0.78 14.97 28.84
C LYS A 73 -0.15 13.84 28.40
N ALA A 74 -1.20 14.14 27.62
CA ALA A 74 -2.12 13.13 27.11
C ALA A 74 -1.44 12.31 26.02
N VAL A 75 -1.42 10.99 26.14
CA VAL A 75 -1.03 10.13 25.02
C VAL A 75 -2.09 10.23 23.92
N PRO A 76 -1.70 10.46 22.64
CA PRO A 76 -2.65 10.51 21.55
C PRO A 76 -3.37 9.18 21.36
N VAL A 77 -4.67 9.23 21.10
CA VAL A 77 -5.50 8.05 20.80
C VAL A 77 -6.07 8.14 19.38
N ASN A 78 -6.17 6.99 18.72
CA ASN A 78 -6.93 6.85 17.47
C ASN A 78 -8.27 6.20 17.80
N ILE A 79 -9.37 6.80 17.36
CA ILE A 79 -10.72 6.32 17.69
C ILE A 79 -11.56 6.27 16.43
N GLU A 80 -12.12 5.09 16.15
CA GLU A 80 -13.11 4.89 15.09
C GLU A 80 -14.45 4.48 15.69
N LEU A 81 -15.55 5.00 15.13
CA LEU A 81 -16.91 4.66 15.51
C LEU A 81 -17.88 4.98 14.38
N GLY A 82 -18.88 4.13 14.16
CA GLY A 82 -20.00 4.36 13.25
C GLY A 82 -19.73 4.06 11.78
N LYS A 83 -18.59 3.42 11.45
CA LYS A 83 -18.32 2.84 10.12
C LYS A 83 -18.64 1.34 10.14
N ALA A 84 -17.64 0.51 10.41
CA ALA A 84 -17.78 -0.95 10.50
C ALA A 84 -18.66 -1.35 11.69
N PHE A 85 -18.44 -0.72 12.85
CA PHE A 85 -19.14 -0.99 14.11
C PHE A 85 -19.75 0.30 14.70
N ASP A 86 -20.76 0.13 15.54
CA ASP A 86 -21.50 1.23 16.19
C ASP A 86 -21.16 1.37 17.67
N ILE A 87 -20.68 0.29 18.29
CA ILE A 87 -20.34 0.22 19.71
C ILE A 87 -18.88 -0.17 19.86
N LEU A 88 -18.12 0.61 20.64
CA LEU A 88 -16.73 0.34 20.98
C LEU A 88 -16.62 -0.06 22.46
N VAL A 89 -16.15 -1.28 22.74
CA VAL A 89 -15.96 -1.80 24.09
C VAL A 89 -14.49 -1.71 24.48
N ILE A 90 -14.14 -0.73 25.32
CA ILE A 90 -12.79 -0.49 25.80
C ILE A 90 -12.52 -1.31 27.07
N THR A 91 -11.52 -2.19 26.98
CA THR A 91 -11.14 -3.11 28.06
C THR A 91 -9.70 -2.93 28.49
N GLY A 92 -9.37 -3.36 29.70
CA GLY A 92 -8.03 -3.24 30.28
C GLY A 92 -8.05 -2.87 31.76
N PRO A 93 -6.89 -2.72 32.42
CA PRO A 93 -6.81 -2.31 33.81
C PRO A 93 -7.35 -0.88 34.00
N ASN A 94 -7.88 -0.57 35.18
CA ASN A 94 -8.46 0.76 35.47
C ASN A 94 -7.43 1.88 35.35
N THR A 95 -6.17 1.61 35.69
CA THR A 95 -5.04 2.52 35.49
C THR A 95 -4.61 2.71 34.03
N GLY A 96 -5.21 1.98 33.09
CA GLY A 96 -4.88 2.02 31.66
C GLY A 96 -5.42 3.22 30.89
N GLY A 97 -6.26 4.07 31.51
CA GLY A 97 -6.79 5.27 30.87
C GLY A 97 -8.07 5.07 30.06
N LYS A 98 -8.86 4.01 30.34
CA LYS A 98 -10.15 3.73 29.67
C LYS A 98 -11.11 4.93 29.77
N THR A 99 -11.33 5.44 30.98
CA THR A 99 -12.16 6.62 31.23
C THR A 99 -11.62 7.87 30.53
N VAL A 100 -10.30 8.02 30.42
CA VAL A 100 -9.69 9.16 29.71
C VAL A 100 -9.96 9.07 28.22
N ALA A 101 -9.84 7.88 27.61
CA ALA A 101 -10.18 7.67 26.21
C ALA A 101 -11.67 7.98 25.95
N LEU A 102 -12.56 7.47 26.80
CA LEU A 102 -13.99 7.73 26.73
C LEU A 102 -14.33 9.22 26.86
N LYS A 103 -13.76 9.93 27.85
CA LYS A 103 -13.90 11.39 27.99
C LYS A 103 -13.33 12.15 26.79
N THR A 104 -12.26 11.65 26.19
CA THR A 104 -11.67 12.27 24.99
C THR A 104 -12.66 12.26 23.83
N VAL A 105 -13.38 11.16 23.58
CA VAL A 105 -14.42 11.11 22.54
C VAL A 105 -15.49 12.17 22.78
N GLY A 106 -16.05 12.20 23.99
CA GLY A 106 -17.12 13.14 24.35
C GLY A 106 -16.68 14.60 24.25
N LEU A 107 -15.52 14.93 24.82
CA LEU A 107 -15.00 16.30 24.82
C LEU A 107 -14.67 16.80 23.41
N LEU A 108 -14.00 15.99 22.58
CA LEU A 108 -13.69 16.40 21.20
C LEU A 108 -14.96 16.56 20.37
N THR A 109 -15.98 15.73 20.60
CA THR A 109 -17.30 15.86 19.96
C THR A 109 -17.98 17.17 20.34
N LEU A 110 -18.05 17.48 21.64
CA LEU A 110 -18.65 18.72 22.14
C LEU A 110 -17.89 19.97 21.67
N MET A 111 -16.56 19.92 21.64
CA MET A 111 -15.73 21.01 21.11
C MET A 111 -16.06 21.28 19.64
N ALA A 112 -16.15 20.23 18.81
CA ALA A 112 -16.51 20.38 17.40
C ALA A 112 -17.93 20.96 17.24
N MET A 113 -18.90 20.48 18.02
CA MET A 113 -20.28 21.00 18.02
C MET A 113 -20.37 22.46 18.49
N SER A 114 -19.43 22.91 19.32
CA SER A 114 -19.31 24.29 19.79
C SER A 114 -18.56 25.21 18.80
N GLY A 115 -18.27 24.72 17.58
CA GLY A 115 -17.54 25.49 16.56
C GLY A 115 -16.04 25.65 16.86
N MET A 116 -15.48 24.82 17.75
CA MET A 116 -14.08 24.84 18.11
C MET A 116 -13.27 23.86 17.27
N PHE A 117 -11.99 24.15 17.06
CA PHE A 117 -11.04 23.16 16.55
C PHE A 117 -10.71 22.17 17.66
N ILE A 118 -10.35 20.94 17.28
CA ILE A 118 -10.11 19.86 18.24
C ILE A 118 -8.62 19.50 18.28
N PRO A 119 -8.03 19.17 19.45
CA PRO A 119 -6.65 18.70 19.57
C PRO A 119 -6.48 17.27 19.03
N ALA A 120 -6.63 17.13 17.72
CA ALA A 120 -6.44 15.92 16.93
C ALA A 120 -5.75 16.30 15.62
N ARG A 121 -5.18 15.33 14.90
CA ARG A 121 -4.54 15.58 13.61
C ARG A 121 -5.56 15.95 12.53
N GLU A 122 -5.03 16.54 11.46
CA GLU A 122 -5.77 16.82 10.23
C GLU A 122 -6.55 15.60 9.73
N ASN A 123 -7.64 15.84 9.01
CA ASN A 123 -8.56 14.83 8.49
C ASN A 123 -9.35 14.04 9.55
N SER A 124 -9.20 14.32 10.84
CA SER A 124 -10.12 13.80 11.85
C SER A 124 -11.57 14.17 11.51
N LEU A 125 -12.47 13.21 11.63
CA LEU A 125 -13.90 13.31 11.35
C LEU A 125 -14.69 13.17 12.64
N VAL A 126 -15.61 14.10 12.87
CA VAL A 126 -16.50 14.10 14.04
C VAL A 126 -17.94 14.23 13.55
N ALA A 127 -18.87 13.55 14.21
CA ALA A 127 -20.29 13.68 13.92
C ALA A 127 -20.96 14.68 14.87
N ILE A 128 -21.98 15.37 14.36
CA ILE A 128 -22.91 16.14 15.19
C ILE A 128 -23.97 15.17 15.70
N PHE A 129 -24.09 15.09 17.03
CA PHE A 129 -25.12 14.30 17.70
C PHE A 129 -26.11 15.24 18.39
N PRO A 130 -27.42 15.20 18.07
CA PRO A 130 -28.44 15.91 18.82
C PRO A 130 -28.42 15.60 20.32
N TYR A 131 -28.11 14.36 20.69
CA TYR A 131 -28.08 13.90 22.07
C TYR A 131 -26.77 13.20 22.40
N ILE A 132 -26.13 13.61 23.49
CA ILE A 132 -24.95 12.95 24.05
C ILE A 132 -25.29 12.53 25.48
N TYR A 133 -25.42 11.23 25.68
CA TYR A 133 -25.71 10.61 26.96
C TYR A 133 -24.44 10.14 27.62
N VAL A 134 -24.32 10.40 28.92
CA VAL A 134 -23.09 10.15 29.67
C VAL A 134 -23.44 9.51 31.01
N ASP A 135 -22.84 8.36 31.28
CA ASP A 135 -22.79 7.75 32.60
C ASP A 135 -21.31 7.51 32.95
N ILE A 136 -20.73 8.48 33.65
CA ILE A 136 -19.33 8.45 34.10
C ILE A 136 -19.32 8.90 35.56
N GLY A 137 -19.01 8.00 36.48
CA GLY A 137 -18.99 8.26 37.91
C GLY A 137 -17.73 7.72 38.58
N ASP A 138 -17.52 8.10 39.84
CA ASP A 138 -16.38 7.67 40.65
C ASP A 138 -16.90 6.66 41.68
N GLU A 139 -16.76 5.37 41.41
CA GLU A 139 -17.22 4.28 42.30
C GLU A 139 -16.44 4.22 43.63
N GLN A 140 -15.42 5.06 43.84
CA GLN A 140 -14.50 5.00 44.97
C GLN A 140 -14.99 5.71 46.25
N SER A 141 -16.20 6.26 46.26
CA SER A 141 -16.84 6.85 47.44
C SER A 141 -17.46 5.76 48.34
N ILE A 142 -16.73 5.38 49.39
CA ILE A 142 -17.11 4.32 50.36
C ILE A 142 -18.42 4.64 51.11
N GLU A 143 -18.89 5.88 51.13
CA GLU A 143 -20.09 6.30 51.89
C GLU A 143 -21.43 5.98 51.18
N GLN A 144 -21.43 5.41 49.96
CA GLN A 144 -22.63 5.34 49.11
C GLN A 144 -22.83 4.04 48.29
N SER A 145 -22.38 2.88 48.76
CA SER A 145 -22.33 1.63 47.96
C SER A 145 -23.67 1.11 47.37
N LEU A 146 -24.84 1.45 47.94
CA LEU A 146 -26.15 1.11 47.36
C LEU A 146 -26.73 2.22 46.47
N SER A 147 -26.37 3.47 46.74
CA SER A 147 -26.88 4.62 45.98
C SER A 147 -26.12 4.85 44.69
N THR A 148 -24.86 4.43 44.58
CA THR A 148 -24.08 4.54 43.33
C THR A 148 -24.61 3.59 42.25
N PHE A 149 -24.66 2.27 42.49
CA PHE A 149 -25.20 1.33 41.50
C PHE A 149 -26.64 1.66 41.09
N SER A 150 -27.51 1.95 42.07
CA SER A 150 -28.90 2.34 41.79
C SER A 150 -29.01 3.65 40.99
N SER A 151 -28.11 4.62 41.23
CA SER A 151 -28.07 5.87 40.47
C SER A 151 -27.58 5.65 39.04
N HIS A 152 -26.53 4.87 38.84
CA HIS A 152 -26.04 4.45 37.52
C HIS A 152 -27.14 3.73 36.74
N MET A 153 -27.83 2.80 37.39
CA MET A 153 -28.96 2.08 36.78
C MET A 153 -30.12 3.00 36.43
N LYS A 154 -30.50 3.91 37.32
CA LYS A 154 -31.55 4.89 37.02
C LYS A 154 -31.15 5.78 35.82
N ASN A 155 -29.89 6.20 35.73
CA ASN A 155 -29.40 6.97 34.60
C ASN A 155 -29.45 6.16 33.30
N ILE A 156 -28.98 4.91 33.32
CA ILE A 156 -29.02 4.01 32.16
C ILE A 156 -30.45 3.72 31.71
N VAL A 157 -31.40 3.53 32.63
CA VAL A 157 -32.84 3.40 32.29
C VAL A 157 -33.31 4.63 31.51
N ASN A 158 -33.06 5.84 32.02
CA ASN A 158 -33.45 7.07 31.33
C ASN A 158 -32.79 7.18 29.94
N ILE A 159 -31.51 6.81 29.83
CA ILE A 159 -30.78 6.79 28.54
C ILE A 159 -31.47 5.82 27.57
N LEU A 160 -31.77 4.60 28.00
CA LEU A 160 -32.39 3.59 27.16
C LEU A 160 -33.81 3.96 26.72
N GLU A 161 -34.55 4.76 27.49
CA GLU A 161 -35.87 5.25 27.09
C GLU A 161 -35.79 6.23 25.91
N GLU A 162 -34.80 7.12 25.90
CA GLU A 162 -34.71 8.21 24.92
C GLU A 162 -33.76 7.96 23.74
N VAL A 163 -32.79 7.04 23.88
CA VAL A 163 -31.72 6.86 22.90
C VAL A 163 -32.26 6.43 21.52
N ASP A 164 -31.71 7.02 20.45
CA ASP A 164 -31.99 6.71 19.05
C ASP A 164 -30.69 6.64 18.21
N GLU A 165 -30.82 6.46 16.90
CA GLU A 165 -29.68 6.35 15.96
C GLU A 165 -28.83 7.63 15.83
N ARG A 166 -29.32 8.76 16.37
CA ARG A 166 -28.65 10.06 16.37
C ARG A 166 -28.03 10.38 17.74
N SER A 167 -27.96 9.40 18.63
CA SER A 167 -27.38 9.56 19.96
C SER A 167 -25.95 9.02 20.04
N LEU A 168 -25.11 9.74 20.79
CA LEU A 168 -23.83 9.24 21.29
C LEU A 168 -23.97 8.88 22.76
N VAL A 169 -23.59 7.68 23.15
CA VAL A 169 -23.69 7.15 24.52
C VAL A 169 -22.29 6.83 25.02
N LEU A 170 -21.93 7.36 26.19
CA LEU A 170 -20.65 7.13 26.84
C LEU A 170 -20.90 6.50 28.21
N LEU A 171 -20.58 5.22 28.36
CA LEU A 171 -20.79 4.45 29.59
C LEU A 171 -19.46 3.99 30.18
N ASP A 172 -19.16 4.38 31.40
CA ASP A 172 -17.96 3.94 32.12
C ASP A 172 -18.28 2.76 33.05
N GLU A 173 -17.40 1.77 33.06
CA GLU A 173 -17.48 0.57 33.90
C GLU A 173 -18.84 -0.16 33.88
N LEU A 174 -19.42 -0.32 32.68
CA LEU A 174 -20.72 -0.98 32.53
C LEU A 174 -20.70 -2.41 33.10
N GLY A 175 -21.64 -2.70 33.99
CA GLY A 175 -21.75 -3.98 34.69
C GLY A 175 -20.87 -4.10 35.94
N ALA A 176 -20.32 -2.99 36.45
CA ALA A 176 -19.65 -2.91 37.74
C ALA A 176 -20.62 -2.66 38.91
N GLY A 177 -20.12 -2.70 40.14
CA GLY A 177 -20.89 -2.37 41.35
C GLY A 177 -21.88 -3.45 41.86
N THR A 178 -21.94 -4.63 41.23
CA THR A 178 -22.82 -5.75 41.63
C THR A 178 -22.12 -7.12 41.43
N ASP A 179 -22.85 -8.22 41.61
CA ASP A 179 -22.37 -9.57 41.28
C ASP A 179 -21.85 -9.61 39.82
N PRO A 180 -20.61 -10.09 39.57
CA PRO A 180 -20.01 -10.05 38.24
C PRO A 180 -20.82 -10.79 37.17
N VAL A 181 -21.49 -11.89 37.52
CA VAL A 181 -22.27 -12.70 36.57
C VAL A 181 -23.55 -11.96 36.19
N GLU A 182 -24.27 -11.43 37.18
CA GLU A 182 -25.48 -10.64 36.94
C GLU A 182 -25.17 -9.32 36.22
N GLY A 183 -24.13 -8.63 36.65
CA GLY A 183 -23.67 -7.37 36.04
C GLY A 183 -23.24 -7.55 34.59
N ALA A 184 -22.52 -8.61 34.27
CA ALA A 184 -22.15 -8.95 32.90
C ALA A 184 -23.37 -9.26 32.02
N ALA A 185 -24.33 -10.04 32.52
CA ALA A 185 -25.55 -10.37 31.79
C ALA A 185 -26.38 -9.12 31.49
N LEU A 186 -26.56 -8.25 32.48
CA LEU A 186 -27.28 -6.99 32.31
C LEU A 186 -26.59 -6.07 31.31
N ALA A 187 -25.27 -5.92 31.42
CA ALA A 187 -24.47 -5.11 30.51
C ALA A 187 -24.54 -5.60 29.05
N GLN A 188 -24.56 -6.91 28.83
CA GLN A 188 -24.77 -7.48 27.49
C GLN A 188 -26.13 -7.09 26.89
N VAL A 189 -27.21 -7.21 27.67
CA VAL A 189 -28.55 -6.81 27.22
C VAL A 189 -28.63 -5.31 26.95
N ILE A 190 -28.03 -4.48 27.80
CA ILE A 190 -27.97 -3.02 27.58
C ILE A 190 -27.25 -2.69 26.27
N MET A 191 -26.10 -3.33 26.00
CA MET A 191 -25.38 -3.12 24.73
C MET A 191 -26.20 -3.61 23.53
N GLU A 192 -26.95 -4.71 23.68
CA GLU A 192 -27.84 -5.21 22.64
C GLU A 192 -28.96 -4.22 22.32
N GLU A 193 -29.58 -3.61 23.32
CA GLU A 193 -30.59 -2.56 23.14
C GLU A 193 -30.01 -1.34 22.43
N LEU A 194 -28.82 -0.86 22.84
CA LEU A 194 -28.13 0.24 22.15
C LEU A 194 -27.84 -0.08 20.69
N LYS A 195 -27.41 -1.32 20.40
CA LYS A 195 -27.15 -1.82 19.05
C LYS A 195 -28.43 -1.87 18.22
N ASN A 196 -29.53 -2.38 18.79
CA ASN A 196 -30.82 -2.48 18.12
C ASN A 196 -31.39 -1.10 17.77
N LYS A 197 -31.15 -0.11 18.64
CA LYS A 197 -31.48 1.30 18.41
C LYS A 197 -30.49 2.02 17.49
N LYS A 198 -29.43 1.35 17.03
CA LYS A 198 -28.36 1.87 16.17
C LYS A 198 -27.62 3.09 16.75
N ALA A 199 -27.65 3.24 18.07
CA ALA A 199 -26.95 4.31 18.76
C ALA A 199 -25.44 4.15 18.61
N ARG A 200 -24.70 5.26 18.68
CA ARG A 200 -23.24 5.21 18.78
C ARG A 200 -22.86 5.11 20.23
N ALA A 201 -22.07 4.11 20.61
CA ALA A 201 -21.69 3.93 22.00
C ALA A 201 -20.21 3.67 22.19
N VAL A 202 -19.64 4.26 23.24
CA VAL A 202 -18.33 3.87 23.77
C VAL A 202 -18.55 3.40 25.20
N VAL A 203 -18.18 2.16 25.46
CA VAL A 203 -18.41 1.49 26.73
C VAL A 203 -17.07 1.06 27.29
N THR A 204 -16.77 1.35 28.55
CA THR A 204 -15.62 0.76 29.23
C THR A 204 -16.09 -0.36 30.16
N THR A 205 -15.27 -1.40 30.32
CA THR A 205 -15.58 -2.49 31.24
C THR A 205 -14.33 -3.23 31.67
N HIS A 206 -14.44 -4.01 32.75
CA HIS A 206 -13.44 -4.98 33.19
C HIS A 206 -13.95 -6.43 33.08
N GLN A 207 -15.22 -6.65 32.72
CA GLN A 207 -15.85 -7.97 32.65
C GLN A 207 -15.39 -8.75 31.41
N SER A 208 -15.07 -10.04 31.57
CA SER A 208 -14.59 -10.92 30.50
C SER A 208 -15.67 -11.25 29.47
N GLU A 209 -16.92 -11.31 29.92
CA GLU A 209 -18.13 -11.67 29.17
C GLU A 209 -18.44 -10.64 28.08
N LEU A 210 -18.15 -9.36 28.35
CA LEU A 210 -18.33 -8.28 27.38
C LEU A 210 -17.29 -8.35 26.24
N LYS A 211 -16.07 -8.84 26.52
CA LYS A 211 -15.06 -9.10 25.48
C LYS A 211 -15.55 -10.15 24.48
N LYS A 212 -16.15 -11.23 25.02
CA LYS A 212 -16.72 -12.32 24.21
C LYS A 212 -17.89 -11.81 23.38
N TYR A 213 -18.79 -11.03 23.99
CA TYR A 213 -19.92 -10.43 23.28
C TYR A 213 -19.46 -9.56 22.11
N ALA A 214 -18.51 -8.65 22.34
CA ALA A 214 -17.98 -7.79 21.28
C ALA A 214 -17.34 -8.60 20.14
N TYR A 215 -16.63 -9.69 20.44
CA TYR A 215 -16.07 -10.55 19.40
C TYR A 215 -17.12 -11.28 18.55
N GLN A 216 -18.28 -11.61 19.13
CA GLN A 216 -19.33 -12.39 18.46
C GLN A 216 -20.33 -11.54 17.67
N ASN A 217 -20.26 -10.21 17.76
CA ASN A 217 -21.26 -9.31 17.19
C ASN A 217 -20.62 -8.31 16.21
N GLU A 218 -20.96 -8.40 14.92
CA GLU A 218 -20.33 -7.60 13.83
C GLU A 218 -20.39 -6.07 14.00
N ARG A 219 -21.35 -5.54 14.77
CA ARG A 219 -21.54 -4.10 15.00
C ARG A 219 -20.96 -3.60 16.33
N VAL A 220 -20.24 -4.47 17.04
CA VAL A 220 -19.62 -4.19 18.33
C VAL A 220 -18.15 -4.56 18.21
N GLU A 221 -17.25 -3.67 18.59
CA GLU A 221 -15.81 -3.91 18.42
C GLU A 221 -15.09 -3.81 19.76
N ASN A 222 -14.09 -4.66 19.95
CA ASN A 222 -13.23 -4.61 21.11
C ASN A 222 -12.14 -3.55 20.92
N ALA A 223 -11.85 -2.83 21.98
CA ALA A 223 -10.61 -2.08 22.11
C ALA A 223 -9.92 -2.40 23.42
N SER A 224 -8.62 -2.19 23.44
CA SER A 224 -7.81 -2.36 24.63
C SER A 224 -6.89 -1.18 24.85
N VAL A 225 -6.75 -0.81 26.12
CA VAL A 225 -5.68 0.10 26.55
C VAL A 225 -4.47 -0.72 26.94
N GLU A 226 -3.31 -0.35 26.41
CA GLU A 226 -2.09 -1.11 26.65
C GLU A 226 -1.41 -0.73 27.98
N PHE A 227 -0.86 -1.76 28.62
CA PHE A 227 -0.15 -1.68 29.88
C PHE A 227 1.18 -2.40 29.73
N ASP A 228 2.27 -1.73 30.12
CA ASP A 228 3.61 -2.30 30.13
C ASP A 228 3.84 -3.07 31.44
N PRO A 229 3.79 -4.42 31.43
CA PRO A 229 3.99 -5.21 32.64
C PRO A 229 5.45 -5.22 33.11
N ILE A 230 6.39 -4.80 32.25
CA ILE A 230 7.81 -4.69 32.60
C ILE A 230 8.01 -3.42 33.42
N ASN A 231 7.55 -2.27 32.93
CA ASN A 231 7.76 -1.02 33.66
C ASN A 231 6.63 -0.68 34.64
N LEU A 232 5.61 -1.53 34.75
CA LEU A 232 4.40 -1.33 35.58
C LEU A 232 3.71 0.01 35.31
N ARG A 233 3.70 0.44 34.05
CA ARG A 233 3.12 1.72 33.64
C ARG A 233 2.12 1.50 32.50
N PRO A 234 0.97 2.19 32.52
CA PRO A 234 0.10 2.26 31.36
C PRO A 234 0.84 2.95 30.21
N THR A 235 0.71 2.42 28.99
CA THR A 235 1.17 3.13 27.79
C THR A 235 0.11 4.11 27.28
N TYR A 236 -1.14 3.94 27.75
CA TYR A 236 -2.33 4.70 27.35
C TYR A 236 -2.63 4.63 25.85
N GLU A 237 -2.03 3.67 25.15
CA GLU A 237 -2.26 3.44 23.73
C GLU A 237 -3.51 2.59 23.56
N LEU A 238 -4.45 3.09 22.75
CA LEU A 238 -5.72 2.42 22.46
C LEU A 238 -5.58 1.60 21.17
N THR A 239 -5.77 0.29 21.28
CA THR A 239 -5.77 -0.63 20.13
C THR A 239 -7.17 -1.13 19.85
N ILE A 240 -7.74 -0.77 18.69
CA ILE A 240 -9.05 -1.25 18.22
C ILE A 240 -8.91 -2.61 17.54
N GLY A 241 -9.94 -3.45 17.67
CA GLY A 241 -10.00 -4.82 17.15
C GLY A 241 -9.46 -5.87 18.11
N MET A 242 -9.05 -5.49 19.31
CA MET A 242 -8.37 -6.39 20.24
C MET A 242 -8.82 -6.19 21.69
N PRO A 243 -9.29 -7.24 22.37
CA PRO A 243 -9.58 -7.19 23.80
C PRO A 243 -8.31 -7.17 24.64
N GLY A 244 -8.37 -6.51 25.81
CA GLY A 244 -7.23 -6.35 26.71
C GLY A 244 -6.92 -7.62 27.49
N GLN A 245 -5.62 -7.91 27.69
CA GLN A 245 -5.16 -9.00 28.54
C GLN A 245 -5.20 -8.62 30.02
N SER A 246 -5.54 -9.60 30.87
CA SER A 246 -5.44 -9.48 32.32
C SER A 246 -4.00 -9.75 32.76
N ASN A 247 -3.29 -8.70 33.19
CA ASN A 247 -1.88 -8.79 33.60
C ASN A 247 -1.65 -8.99 35.11
N ALA A 248 -2.71 -9.29 35.87
CA ALA A 248 -2.70 -9.31 37.34
C ALA A 248 -1.55 -10.15 37.93
N PHE A 249 -1.31 -11.35 37.41
CA PHE A 249 -0.24 -12.23 37.91
C PHE A 249 1.18 -11.72 37.63
N GLN A 250 1.40 -11.08 36.48
CA GLN A 250 2.70 -10.51 36.13
C GLN A 250 3.01 -9.30 37.02
N ILE A 251 1.99 -8.47 37.26
CA ILE A 251 2.05 -7.33 38.17
C ILE A 251 2.33 -7.81 39.60
N ALA A 252 1.55 -8.78 40.10
CA ALA A 252 1.72 -9.30 41.45
C ALA A 252 3.11 -9.90 41.69
N THR A 253 3.64 -10.67 40.73
CA THR A 253 5.01 -11.21 40.80
C THR A 253 6.04 -10.08 40.92
N ARG A 254 5.86 -9.01 40.15
CA ARG A 254 6.80 -7.88 40.12
C ARG A 254 6.69 -6.98 41.36
N LEU A 255 5.52 -6.92 41.97
CA LEU A 255 5.30 -6.29 43.28
C LEU A 255 5.86 -7.13 44.45
N GLY A 256 6.45 -8.30 44.17
CA GLY A 256 7.15 -9.13 45.16
C GLY A 256 6.36 -10.35 45.64
N LEU A 257 5.21 -10.67 45.04
CA LEU A 257 4.49 -11.91 45.36
C LEU A 257 5.29 -13.13 44.92
N SER A 258 5.44 -14.12 45.80
CA SER A 258 6.18 -15.35 45.52
C SER A 258 5.65 -16.05 44.25
N LYS A 259 6.59 -16.54 43.42
CA LYS A 259 6.27 -17.32 42.22
C LYS A 259 5.40 -18.54 42.52
N ASP A 260 5.57 -19.16 43.68
CA ASP A 260 4.77 -20.33 44.09
C ASP A 260 3.32 -19.96 44.42
N ILE A 261 3.09 -18.77 45.01
CA ILE A 261 1.75 -18.25 45.26
C ILE A 261 1.07 -17.91 43.94
N VAL A 262 1.78 -17.24 43.04
CA VAL A 262 1.28 -16.88 41.71
C VAL A 262 0.94 -18.12 40.88
N LYS A 263 1.77 -19.18 40.98
CA LYS A 263 1.53 -20.46 40.30
C LYS A 263 0.24 -21.11 40.79
N ARG A 264 0.06 -21.24 42.12
CA ARG A 264 -1.18 -21.79 42.70
C ARG A 264 -2.41 -20.95 42.34
N ALA A 265 -2.30 -19.62 42.36
CA ALA A 265 -3.40 -18.75 41.98
C ALA A 265 -3.79 -18.89 40.50
N ARG A 266 -2.82 -19.13 39.62
CA ARG A 266 -3.07 -19.39 38.19
C ARG A 266 -3.83 -20.71 37.97
N GLU A 267 -3.57 -21.74 38.77
CA GLU A 267 -4.25 -23.03 38.70
C GLU A 267 -5.75 -22.94 39.10
N LEU A 268 -6.15 -21.88 39.81
CA LEU A 268 -7.56 -21.63 40.18
C LEU A 268 -8.37 -20.91 39.10
N VAL A 269 -7.72 -20.38 38.05
CA VAL A 269 -8.41 -19.67 36.97
C VAL A 269 -9.19 -20.68 36.12
N PRO A 270 -10.46 -20.42 35.77
CA PRO A 270 -11.22 -21.33 34.90
C PRO A 270 -10.50 -21.57 33.57
N HIS A 271 -10.53 -22.82 33.08
CA HIS A 271 -9.90 -23.20 31.81
C HIS A 271 -10.36 -22.33 30.63
N SER A 272 -11.65 -21.97 30.58
CA SER A 272 -12.22 -21.13 29.54
C SER A 272 -11.63 -19.70 29.51
N GLU A 273 -11.26 -19.14 30.66
CA GLU A 273 -10.58 -17.85 30.71
C GLU A 273 -9.11 -17.95 30.31
N MET A 274 -8.43 -19.05 30.66
CA MET A 274 -7.06 -19.31 30.23
C MET A 274 -6.96 -19.46 28.70
N GLU A 275 -7.89 -20.20 28.08
CA GLU A 275 -7.95 -20.37 26.62
C GLU A 275 -8.17 -19.04 25.91
N LEU A 276 -9.13 -18.23 26.39
CA LEU A 276 -9.37 -16.88 25.85
C LEU A 276 -8.11 -16.02 25.97
N GLY A 277 -7.44 -16.02 27.12
CA GLY A 277 -6.19 -15.29 27.32
C GLY A 277 -5.07 -15.72 26.35
N ASN A 278 -4.92 -17.01 26.10
CA ASN A 278 -3.94 -17.55 25.16
C ASN A 278 -4.28 -17.17 23.72
N MET A 279 -5.56 -17.23 23.33
CA MET A 279 -6.01 -16.81 21.99
C MET A 279 -5.74 -15.33 21.76
N ILE A 280 -6.04 -14.47 22.73
CA ILE A 280 -5.74 -13.03 22.67
C ILE A 280 -4.23 -12.78 22.52
N ARG A 281 -3.39 -13.57 23.20
CA ARG A 281 -1.92 -13.48 23.06
C ARG A 281 -1.47 -13.86 21.65
N GLN A 282 -1.94 -14.99 21.11
CA GLN A 282 -1.59 -15.40 19.76
C GLN A 282 -2.05 -14.39 18.71
N LEU A 283 -3.25 -13.83 18.86
CA LEU A 283 -3.73 -12.74 18.00
C LEU A 283 -2.82 -11.51 18.06
N LYS A 284 -2.35 -11.13 19.27
CA LYS A 284 -1.42 -10.00 19.43
C LYS A 284 -0.09 -10.25 18.72
N GLU A 285 0.51 -11.41 18.95
CA GLU A 285 1.79 -11.79 18.34
C GLU A 285 1.67 -11.87 16.82
N SER A 286 0.59 -12.46 16.30
CA SER A 286 0.32 -12.55 14.86
C SER A 286 0.11 -11.16 14.22
N ARG A 287 -0.65 -10.27 14.87
CA ARG A 287 -0.87 -8.91 14.39
C ARG A 287 0.41 -8.09 14.39
N GLN A 288 1.20 -8.18 15.45
CA GLN A 288 2.47 -7.48 15.54
C GLN A 288 3.44 -7.94 14.43
N GLY A 289 3.54 -9.26 14.22
CA GLY A 289 4.33 -9.80 13.10
C GLY A 289 3.83 -9.34 11.73
N TYR A 290 2.51 -9.20 11.56
CA TYR A 290 1.91 -8.67 10.33
C TYR A 290 2.22 -7.18 10.12
N GLU A 291 2.11 -6.35 11.16
CA GLU A 291 2.42 -4.92 11.11
C GLU A 291 3.92 -4.67 10.83
N ASP A 292 4.81 -5.47 11.42
CA ASP A 292 6.24 -5.41 11.14
C ASP A 292 6.55 -5.80 9.68
N SER A 293 5.91 -6.86 9.19
CA SER A 293 6.02 -7.29 7.79
C SER A 293 5.50 -6.25 6.80
N LEU A 294 4.41 -5.55 7.14
CA LEU A 294 3.87 -4.45 6.33
C LEU A 294 4.87 -3.30 6.24
N ARG A 295 5.46 -2.87 7.37
CA ARG A 295 6.46 -1.80 7.41
C ARG A 295 7.71 -2.17 6.60
N GLU A 296 8.17 -3.42 6.72
CA GLU A 296 9.28 -3.92 5.91
C GLU A 296 8.95 -3.89 4.42
N ASN A 297 7.74 -4.31 4.03
CA ASN A 297 7.30 -4.29 2.65
C ASN A 297 7.21 -2.87 2.08
N GLU A 298 6.69 -1.90 2.85
CA GLU A 298 6.64 -0.49 2.45
C GLU A 298 8.04 0.10 2.26
N SER A 299 8.97 -0.20 3.17
CA SER A 299 10.38 0.21 3.04
C SER A 299 11.05 -0.38 1.81
N LEU A 300 10.88 -1.69 1.56
CA LEU A 300 11.41 -2.35 0.37
C LEU A 300 10.81 -1.78 -0.92
N ARG A 301 9.51 -1.47 -0.93
CA ARG A 301 8.85 -0.82 -2.07
C ARG A 301 9.43 0.56 -2.35
N ALA A 302 9.66 1.38 -1.32
CA ALA A 302 10.29 2.69 -1.48
C ALA A 302 11.69 2.58 -2.08
N GLN A 303 12.52 1.65 -1.57
CA GLN A 303 13.86 1.39 -2.10
C GLN A 303 13.85 0.90 -3.55
N LEU A 304 12.91 0.00 -3.90
CA LEU A 304 12.75 -0.46 -5.28
C LEU A 304 12.36 0.68 -6.23
N LEU A 305 11.51 1.61 -5.77
CA LEU A 305 11.10 2.77 -6.55
C LEU A 305 12.28 3.72 -6.82
N GLU A 306 13.11 3.95 -5.81
CA GLU A 306 14.34 4.74 -5.92
C GLU A 306 15.35 4.08 -6.88
N GLN A 307 15.61 2.78 -6.71
CA GLN A 307 16.51 2.03 -7.61
C GLN A 307 16.02 2.06 -9.06
N LYS A 308 14.71 1.94 -9.28
CA LYS A 308 14.12 2.01 -10.62
C LYS A 308 14.35 3.39 -11.26
N GLN A 309 14.16 4.47 -10.50
CA GLN A 309 14.43 5.83 -10.99
C GLN A 309 15.91 6.03 -11.34
N ASN A 310 16.82 5.52 -10.50
CA ASN A 310 18.25 5.60 -10.77
C ASN A 310 18.64 4.83 -12.04
N LEU A 311 18.10 3.61 -12.23
CA LEU A 311 18.33 2.82 -13.44
C LEU A 311 17.76 3.48 -14.70
N GLU A 312 16.60 4.14 -14.61
CA GLU A 312 16.05 4.90 -15.73
C GLU A 312 16.95 6.08 -16.10
N MET A 313 17.45 6.82 -15.11
CA MET A 313 18.40 7.92 -15.31
C MET A 313 19.72 7.45 -15.92
N GLU A 314 20.29 6.35 -15.43
CA GLU A 314 21.49 5.75 -16.02
C GLU A 314 21.23 5.30 -17.45
N ARG A 315 20.08 4.68 -17.73
CA ARG A 315 19.72 4.25 -19.09
C ARG A 315 19.64 5.43 -20.05
N TYR A 316 19.07 6.56 -19.63
CA TYR A 316 19.03 7.78 -20.43
C TYR A 316 20.45 8.32 -20.70
N ARG A 317 21.32 8.37 -19.68
CA ARG A 317 22.72 8.78 -19.86
C ARG A 317 23.48 7.88 -20.84
N TYR A 318 23.33 6.57 -20.72
CA TYR A 318 23.96 5.63 -21.64
C TYR A 318 23.45 5.79 -23.08
N GLN A 319 22.17 6.13 -23.25
CA GLN A 319 21.62 6.41 -24.59
C GLN A 319 22.21 7.68 -25.19
N GLU A 320 22.33 8.75 -24.42
CA GLU A 320 22.98 10.00 -24.86
C GLU A 320 24.45 9.77 -25.22
N GLU A 321 25.22 9.08 -24.37
CA GLU A 321 26.63 8.74 -24.63
C GLU A 321 26.78 7.91 -25.92
N GLN A 322 25.91 6.92 -26.13
CA GLN A 322 25.91 6.12 -27.36
C GLN A 322 25.63 6.97 -28.60
N GLU A 323 24.66 7.89 -28.53
CA GLU A 323 24.36 8.80 -29.64
C GLU A 323 25.53 9.75 -29.93
N GLU A 324 26.19 10.28 -28.91
CA GLU A 324 27.38 11.13 -29.06
C GLU A 324 28.55 10.39 -29.71
N ILE A 325 28.89 9.19 -29.21
CA ILE A 325 29.97 8.36 -29.78
C ILE A 325 29.68 8.05 -31.25
N LEU A 326 28.44 7.70 -31.57
CA LEU A 326 28.03 7.35 -32.92
C LEU A 326 28.02 8.57 -33.85
N ALA A 327 27.68 9.75 -33.33
CA ALA A 327 27.78 11.02 -34.05
C ALA A 327 29.25 11.39 -34.34
N GLN A 328 30.15 11.25 -33.36
CA GLN A 328 31.59 11.48 -33.52
C GLN A 328 32.19 10.53 -34.55
N ALA A 329 31.93 9.23 -34.44
CA ALA A 329 32.41 8.23 -35.40
C ALA A 329 31.93 8.53 -36.84
N ARG A 330 30.68 8.97 -37.01
CA ARG A 330 30.15 9.41 -38.32
C ARG A 330 30.83 10.67 -38.84
N GLN A 331 31.20 11.60 -37.97
CA GLN A 331 31.92 12.80 -38.37
C GLN A 331 33.34 12.46 -38.82
N GLU A 332 34.10 11.72 -38.00
CA GLU A 332 35.45 11.27 -38.34
C GLU A 332 35.48 10.48 -39.64
N THR A 333 34.52 9.58 -39.84
CA THR A 333 34.37 8.81 -41.10
C THR A 333 34.13 9.74 -42.30
N ARG A 334 33.30 10.78 -42.15
CA ARG A 334 33.04 11.75 -43.24
C ARG A 334 34.27 12.59 -43.57
N GLU A 335 35.02 13.00 -42.56
CA GLU A 335 36.26 13.76 -42.73
C GLU A 335 37.33 12.90 -43.43
N TYR A 336 37.48 11.63 -43.02
CA TYR A 336 38.37 10.67 -43.65
C TYR A 336 38.00 10.40 -45.12
N LEU A 337 36.73 10.11 -45.42
CA LEU A 337 36.27 9.92 -46.80
C LEU A 337 36.50 11.16 -47.68
N ARG A 338 36.36 12.37 -47.10
CA ARG A 338 36.64 13.62 -47.81
C ARG A 338 38.13 13.77 -48.13
N GLN A 339 39.03 13.40 -47.22
CA GLN A 339 40.47 13.39 -47.47
C GLN A 339 40.83 12.41 -48.59
N VAL A 340 40.35 11.16 -48.50
CA VAL A 340 40.60 10.13 -49.52
C VAL A 340 40.09 10.59 -50.90
N LYS A 341 38.91 11.22 -50.96
CA LYS A 341 38.36 11.73 -52.22
C LYS A 341 39.20 12.85 -52.83
N ASN A 342 39.68 13.80 -52.01
CA ASN A 342 40.55 14.87 -52.48
C ASN A 342 41.88 14.31 -53.02
N GLU A 343 42.48 13.33 -52.33
CA GLU A 343 43.71 12.66 -52.79
C GLU A 343 43.50 11.90 -54.10
N ALA A 344 42.33 11.26 -54.28
CA ALA A 344 41.97 10.59 -55.51
C ALA A 344 41.78 11.58 -56.68
N ASP A 345 41.08 12.69 -56.45
CA ASP A 345 40.87 13.75 -57.45
C ASP A 345 42.19 14.41 -57.87
N GLU A 346 43.10 14.69 -56.92
CA GLU A 346 44.46 15.17 -57.21
C GLU A 346 45.26 14.17 -58.05
N ALA A 347 45.25 12.88 -57.68
CA ALA A 347 45.93 11.84 -58.45
C ALA A 347 45.38 11.71 -59.88
N ILE A 348 44.07 11.88 -60.08
CA ILE A 348 43.42 11.89 -61.40
C ILE A 348 43.82 13.13 -62.20
N GLN A 349 43.87 14.30 -61.57
CA GLN A 349 44.26 15.56 -62.19
C GLN A 349 45.71 15.48 -62.70
N GLU A 350 46.63 15.02 -61.85
CA GLU A 350 48.03 14.83 -62.22
C GLU A 350 48.21 13.79 -63.35
N LEU A 351 47.40 12.73 -63.36
CA LEU A 351 47.41 11.73 -64.44
C LEU A 351 46.96 12.35 -65.77
N LYS A 352 45.94 13.22 -65.74
CA LYS A 352 45.45 13.94 -66.95
C LYS A 352 46.48 14.93 -67.48
N GLU A 353 47.24 15.60 -66.62
CA GLU A 353 48.33 16.50 -67.03
C GLU A 353 49.48 15.74 -67.68
N LEU A 354 49.91 14.63 -67.06
CA LEU A 354 50.94 13.74 -67.64
C LEU A 354 50.55 13.17 -69.02
N LEU A 355 49.26 12.94 -69.27
CA LEU A 355 48.76 12.44 -70.56
C LEU A 355 48.60 13.55 -71.63
N LYS A 356 48.60 14.83 -71.23
CA LYS A 356 48.46 15.98 -72.14
C LYS A 356 49.80 16.50 -72.66
N ASP A 357 50.90 16.16 -72.00
CA ASP A 357 52.23 16.62 -72.39
C ASP A 357 52.71 15.89 -73.67
N LYS A 358 52.74 16.62 -74.79
CA LYS A 358 53.07 16.09 -76.12
C LYS A 358 54.55 16.17 -76.45
N GLU A 359 55.35 16.90 -75.68
CA GLU A 359 56.78 17.11 -75.95
C GLU A 359 57.68 16.04 -75.32
N ASN A 360 57.20 15.29 -74.32
CA ASN A 360 57.93 14.20 -73.68
C ASN A 360 56.99 13.05 -73.30
N PRO A 361 56.96 11.91 -74.05
CA PRO A 361 56.08 10.80 -73.70
C PRO A 361 56.46 10.20 -72.34
N PRO A 362 55.52 10.05 -71.38
CA PRO A 362 55.83 9.55 -70.05
C PRO A 362 56.36 8.11 -70.09
N LYS A 363 57.26 7.75 -69.17
CA LYS A 363 57.67 6.35 -68.98
C LYS A 363 56.45 5.54 -68.53
N TRP A 364 56.16 4.43 -69.22
CA TRP A 364 55.02 3.54 -68.93
C TRP A 364 54.90 3.14 -67.45
N HIS A 365 56.02 3.07 -66.73
CA HIS A 365 56.08 2.73 -65.30
C HIS A 365 55.44 3.79 -64.37
N GLU A 366 55.52 5.08 -64.73
CA GLU A 366 54.94 6.17 -63.93
C GLU A 366 53.41 6.23 -64.08
N ILE A 367 52.91 5.92 -65.29
CA ILE A 367 51.48 5.80 -65.57
C ILE A 367 50.88 4.62 -64.79
N GLU A 368 51.56 3.47 -64.78
CA GLU A 368 51.09 2.26 -64.09
C GLU A 368 51.07 2.45 -62.57
N ASN A 369 52.11 3.07 -61.98
CA ASN A 369 52.16 3.37 -60.55
C ASN A 369 51.05 4.34 -60.11
N LYS A 370 50.77 5.38 -60.89
CA LYS A 370 49.67 6.32 -60.59
C LYS A 370 48.30 5.67 -60.79
N ARG A 371 48.12 4.83 -61.81
CA ARG A 371 46.91 3.99 -61.96
C ARG A 371 46.70 3.07 -60.77
N GLN A 372 47.75 2.44 -60.26
CA GLN A 372 47.65 1.60 -59.07
C GLN A 372 47.32 2.41 -57.81
N LYS A 373 47.87 3.63 -57.67
CA LYS A 373 47.55 4.54 -56.56
C LYS A 373 46.09 5.00 -56.59
N ILE A 374 45.55 5.38 -57.76
CA ILE A 374 44.12 5.69 -57.93
C ILE A 374 43.27 4.47 -57.62
N LYS A 375 43.64 3.28 -58.11
CA LYS A 375 42.88 2.04 -57.85
C LYS A 375 42.91 1.62 -56.38
N LYS A 376 43.97 1.97 -55.64
CA LYS A 376 44.10 1.76 -54.20
C LYS A 376 43.26 2.77 -53.41
N LEU A 377 43.31 4.05 -53.76
CA LEU A 377 42.48 5.10 -53.18
C LEU A 377 40.99 4.91 -53.51
N GLU A 378 40.66 4.42 -54.70
CA GLU A 378 39.28 4.01 -55.05
C GLU A 378 38.84 2.86 -54.15
N ARG A 379 39.67 1.84 -53.94
CA ARG A 379 39.38 0.74 -52.99
C ARG A 379 39.27 1.20 -51.53
N GLU A 380 40.04 2.20 -51.12
CA GLU A 380 39.99 2.80 -49.78
C GLU A 380 38.83 3.81 -49.63
N SER A 381 38.35 4.42 -50.72
CA SER A 381 37.14 5.24 -50.78
C SER A 381 35.86 4.40 -50.89
N ILE A 382 35.99 3.16 -51.38
CA ILE A 382 35.05 2.06 -51.19
C ILE A 382 35.33 1.44 -49.81
N ILE A 383 35.34 2.27 -48.77
CA ILE A 383 34.71 1.83 -47.52
C ILE A 383 33.23 2.11 -47.75
N ASP A 384 32.66 1.27 -48.63
CA ASP A 384 31.26 0.96 -48.49
C ASP A 384 31.12 0.46 -47.05
N PHE A 385 30.21 1.08 -46.30
CA PHE A 385 29.40 0.24 -45.43
C PHE A 385 28.84 -0.83 -46.35
N GLU A 386 29.52 -1.98 -46.44
CA GLU A 386 29.01 -3.20 -47.05
C GLU A 386 27.74 -3.57 -46.27
N HIS A 387 26.63 -2.93 -46.63
CA HIS A 387 25.45 -3.68 -46.96
C HIS A 387 25.82 -4.53 -48.16
N ASN A 388 26.36 -5.70 -47.82
CA ASN A 388 26.49 -6.84 -48.71
C ASN A 388 25.26 -6.89 -49.65
N PRO A 389 25.40 -6.68 -50.96
CA PRO A 389 24.33 -6.98 -51.90
C PRO A 389 24.34 -8.50 -52.12
N ALA A 390 24.04 -9.24 -51.06
CA ALA A 390 23.78 -10.67 -51.14
C ALA A 390 22.31 -10.85 -51.51
N ASN A 391 22.13 -11.35 -52.74
CA ASN A 391 20.92 -11.87 -53.37
C ASN A 391 19.86 -10.86 -53.82
N GLN A 392 19.78 -10.69 -55.14
CA GLN A 392 18.50 -10.52 -55.84
C GLN A 392 17.68 -11.82 -55.73
N ASP A 393 17.29 -12.18 -54.51
CA ASP A 393 16.23 -13.18 -54.36
C ASP A 393 14.93 -12.49 -54.77
N GLU A 394 14.27 -12.99 -55.81
CA GLU A 394 12.93 -12.55 -56.19
C GLU A 394 12.03 -12.52 -54.94
N VAL A 395 11.63 -11.31 -54.54
CA VAL A 395 10.73 -11.08 -53.42
C VAL A 395 9.32 -11.46 -53.86
N ARG A 396 8.75 -12.49 -53.23
CA ARG A 396 7.42 -13.03 -53.50
C ARG A 396 6.52 -12.77 -52.30
N ALA A 397 5.20 -12.83 -52.53
CA ALA A 397 4.22 -12.84 -51.45
C ALA A 397 4.55 -13.95 -50.42
N GLY A 398 4.60 -13.59 -49.15
CA GLY A 398 4.99 -14.44 -48.02
C GLY A 398 6.40 -14.19 -47.48
N ASP A 399 7.29 -13.51 -48.21
CA ASP A 399 8.65 -13.25 -47.75
C ASP A 399 8.72 -12.22 -46.61
N TYR A 400 9.66 -12.40 -45.69
CA TYR A 400 9.99 -11.40 -44.68
C TYR A 400 11.04 -10.43 -45.22
N VAL A 401 10.73 -9.14 -45.20
CA VAL A 401 11.53 -8.11 -45.83
C VAL A 401 11.80 -6.95 -44.90
N TYR A 402 12.97 -6.36 -45.07
CA TYR A 402 13.33 -5.09 -44.48
C TYR A 402 12.94 -3.95 -45.42
N VAL A 403 12.14 -3.01 -44.93
CA VAL A 403 11.70 -1.83 -45.67
C VAL A 403 12.68 -0.68 -45.41
N LYS A 404 13.47 -0.32 -46.41
CA LYS A 404 14.56 0.66 -46.28
C LYS A 404 14.06 2.08 -45.97
N SER A 405 12.90 2.47 -46.50
CA SER A 405 12.36 3.84 -46.38
C SER A 405 11.88 4.20 -44.97
N ILE A 406 11.45 3.22 -44.18
CA ILE A 406 10.91 3.42 -42.83
C ILE A 406 11.69 2.66 -41.75
N ASN A 407 12.80 2.02 -42.13
CA ASN A 407 13.71 1.33 -41.23
C ASN A 407 13.01 0.26 -40.35
N GLN A 408 12.03 -0.45 -40.92
CA GLN A 408 11.22 -1.46 -40.22
C GLN A 408 11.08 -2.75 -41.01
N LYS A 409 10.78 -3.85 -40.33
CA LYS A 409 10.66 -5.20 -40.90
C LYS A 409 9.18 -5.60 -41.03
N GLY A 410 8.86 -6.35 -42.08
CA GLY A 410 7.47 -6.72 -42.38
C GLY A 410 7.35 -7.91 -43.31
N TYR A 411 6.13 -8.41 -43.48
CA TYR A 411 5.82 -9.50 -44.40
C TYR A 411 5.27 -8.94 -45.71
N VAL A 412 5.72 -9.46 -46.84
CA VAL A 412 5.13 -9.17 -48.14
C VAL A 412 3.79 -9.91 -48.22
N LEU A 413 2.70 -9.17 -48.36
CA LEU A 413 1.36 -9.73 -48.49
C LEU A 413 1.08 -10.12 -49.95
N GLU A 414 1.37 -9.23 -50.90
CA GLU A 414 1.02 -9.39 -52.32
C GLU A 414 2.01 -8.66 -53.25
N GLY A 415 2.17 -9.18 -54.48
CA GLY A 415 3.00 -8.58 -55.55
C GLY A 415 4.23 -9.42 -55.96
N PRO A 416 5.04 -8.93 -56.92
CA PRO A 416 4.94 -7.61 -57.55
C PRO A 416 3.78 -7.50 -58.56
N ASN A 417 3.09 -6.36 -58.58
CA ASN A 417 2.08 -6.04 -59.59
C ASN A 417 2.75 -5.63 -60.94
N ASN A 418 1.97 -5.42 -62.02
CA ASN A 418 2.49 -5.03 -63.34
C ASN A 418 3.30 -3.70 -63.34
N GLN A 419 3.27 -2.92 -62.26
CA GLN A 419 4.03 -1.68 -62.08
C GLN A 419 5.27 -1.84 -61.18
N GLY A 420 5.51 -3.04 -60.65
CA GLY A 420 6.68 -3.35 -59.81
C GLY A 420 6.52 -3.00 -58.32
N ASP A 421 5.30 -2.77 -57.85
CA ASP A 421 5.00 -2.48 -56.44
C ASP A 421 4.61 -3.75 -55.67
N LEU A 422 5.02 -3.81 -54.40
CA LEU A 422 4.74 -4.85 -53.41
C LEU A 422 3.89 -4.29 -52.27
N MET A 423 2.91 -5.04 -51.80
CA MET A 423 2.17 -4.73 -50.59
C MET A 423 2.85 -5.38 -49.39
N VAL A 424 3.37 -4.59 -48.45
CA VAL A 424 4.13 -5.05 -47.27
C VAL A 424 3.40 -4.67 -46.00
N GLN A 425 3.23 -5.64 -45.09
CA GLN A 425 2.70 -5.42 -43.75
C GLN A 425 3.83 -5.24 -42.74
N VAL A 426 3.86 -4.06 -42.12
CA VAL A 426 4.81 -3.69 -41.06
C VAL A 426 3.99 -3.46 -39.78
N GLY A 427 4.01 -4.44 -38.88
CA GLY A 427 3.14 -4.44 -37.69
C GLY A 427 1.65 -4.47 -38.07
N ILE A 428 0.92 -3.40 -37.71
CA ILE A 428 -0.50 -3.22 -38.05
C ILE A 428 -0.73 -2.46 -39.37
N LEU A 429 0.32 -1.91 -39.98
CA LEU A 429 0.23 -1.06 -41.16
C LEU A 429 0.49 -1.86 -42.43
N LYS A 430 -0.27 -1.59 -43.50
CA LYS A 430 -0.05 -2.13 -44.85
C LYS A 430 0.39 -1.01 -45.79
N LEU A 431 1.51 -1.20 -46.48
CA LEU A 431 2.16 -0.19 -47.32
C LEU A 431 2.41 -0.74 -48.72
N SER A 432 2.20 0.07 -49.76
CA SER A 432 2.59 -0.24 -51.14
C SER A 432 3.96 0.35 -51.44
N ILE A 433 4.95 -0.50 -51.75
CA ILE A 433 6.37 -0.11 -51.84
C ILE A 433 7.02 -0.79 -53.04
N LYS A 434 7.88 -0.06 -53.77
CA LYS A 434 8.63 -0.61 -54.91
C LYS A 434 9.59 -1.72 -54.48
N GLN A 435 9.74 -2.75 -55.31
CA GLN A 435 10.63 -3.89 -55.04
C GLN A 435 12.09 -3.50 -54.74
N SER A 436 12.59 -2.39 -55.31
CA SER A 436 13.94 -1.88 -55.05
C SER A 436 14.17 -1.33 -53.63
N GLN A 437 13.08 -0.99 -52.91
CA GLN A 437 13.12 -0.41 -51.57
C GLN A 437 12.96 -1.44 -50.45
N VAL A 438 12.83 -2.72 -50.80
CA VAL A 438 12.79 -3.83 -49.86
C VAL A 438 13.99 -4.73 -50.08
N SER A 439 14.47 -5.36 -49.01
CA SER A 439 15.48 -6.42 -49.09
C SER A 439 15.00 -7.61 -48.27
N LYS A 440 15.10 -8.84 -48.81
CA LYS A 440 14.82 -10.03 -48.01
C LYS A 440 15.70 -10.01 -46.77
N THR A 441 15.08 -10.27 -45.63
CA THR A 441 15.77 -10.37 -44.35
C THR A 441 15.28 -11.65 -43.70
N GLN A 442 16.10 -12.26 -42.84
CA GLN A 442 15.69 -13.49 -42.19
C GLN A 442 14.43 -13.22 -41.37
N SER A 443 13.39 -14.03 -41.63
CA SER A 443 12.18 -14.07 -40.80
C SER A 443 12.61 -14.24 -39.34
N PRO A 444 11.89 -13.67 -38.36
CA PRO A 444 12.16 -13.95 -36.96
C PRO A 444 12.12 -15.46 -36.69
N GLU A 445 11.51 -16.28 -37.56
CA GLU A 445 11.50 -17.74 -37.46
C GLU A 445 12.83 -18.43 -37.78
N GLU A 446 13.68 -17.90 -38.67
CA GLU A 446 15.00 -18.52 -38.95
C GLU A 446 16.11 -18.06 -37.99
N GLN A 447 15.94 -16.91 -37.32
CA GLN A 447 16.82 -16.48 -36.22
C GLN A 447 16.32 -16.89 -34.82
N LYS A 448 15.10 -17.45 -34.72
CA LYS A 448 14.53 -17.95 -33.46
C LYS A 448 15.20 -19.22 -32.92
N ILE A 449 16.09 -19.87 -33.67
CA ILE A 449 16.72 -21.12 -33.21
C ILE A 449 17.91 -20.86 -32.26
N LYS A 450 18.64 -19.73 -32.36
CA LYS A 450 19.86 -19.52 -31.55
C LYS A 450 19.72 -18.67 -30.29
N TRP A 451 18.86 -17.65 -30.27
CA TRP A 451 18.79 -16.72 -29.13
C TRP A 451 17.68 -17.01 -28.10
N ARG A 452 16.66 -17.80 -28.48
CA ARG A 452 15.63 -18.24 -27.53
C ARG A 452 16.06 -19.41 -26.63
N HIS A 453 17.12 -20.12 -27.00
CA HIS A 453 17.57 -21.29 -26.26
C HIS A 453 18.47 -20.91 -25.07
N GLN A 454 19.17 -19.78 -25.03
CA GLN A 454 20.20 -19.59 -24.00
C GLN A 454 19.64 -19.21 -22.61
N THR A 455 18.66 -18.32 -22.53
CA THR A 455 18.15 -17.85 -21.21
C THR A 455 17.08 -18.76 -20.60
N TYR A 456 16.40 -19.58 -21.43
CA TYR A 456 15.48 -20.61 -20.96
C TYR A 456 16.19 -21.97 -20.74
N LEU A 457 17.22 -22.35 -21.51
CA LEU A 457 17.97 -23.58 -21.20
C LEU A 457 18.83 -23.49 -19.95
N GLU A 458 19.33 -22.32 -19.54
CA GLU A 458 20.05 -22.22 -18.26
C GLU A 458 19.13 -22.47 -17.06
N LYS A 459 17.84 -22.07 -17.14
CA LYS A 459 16.82 -22.42 -16.16
C LYS A 459 16.31 -23.86 -16.32
N ALA A 460 16.14 -24.35 -17.54
CA ALA A 460 15.70 -25.73 -17.79
C ALA A 460 16.79 -26.78 -17.44
N GLN A 461 18.08 -26.45 -17.54
CA GLN A 461 19.17 -27.36 -17.18
C GLN A 461 19.30 -27.59 -15.67
N ASN A 462 18.72 -26.71 -14.83
CA ASN A 462 18.82 -26.78 -13.37
C ASN A 462 17.46 -26.91 -12.67
N ILE A 463 16.38 -27.25 -13.40
CA ILE A 463 15.10 -27.45 -12.74
C ILE A 463 15.09 -28.77 -11.96
N SER A 464 14.84 -28.70 -10.67
CA SER A 464 14.72 -29.88 -9.82
C SER A 464 13.52 -30.70 -10.27
N LYS A 465 13.66 -32.03 -10.36
CA LYS A 465 12.56 -32.97 -10.64
C LYS A 465 11.57 -33.10 -9.47
N GLU A 466 11.84 -32.39 -8.38
CA GLU A 466 10.98 -32.35 -7.21
C GLU A 466 10.86 -30.95 -6.62
N ILE A 467 9.68 -30.65 -6.09
CA ILE A 467 9.37 -29.44 -5.34
C ILE A 467 8.81 -29.81 -3.97
N ASP A 468 9.31 -29.12 -2.94
CA ASP A 468 8.85 -29.29 -1.55
C ASP A 468 7.96 -28.12 -1.14
N VAL A 469 6.71 -28.42 -0.80
CA VAL A 469 5.69 -27.46 -0.37
C VAL A 469 5.24 -27.73 1.07
N ARG A 470 6.01 -28.53 1.83
CA ARG A 470 5.72 -28.77 3.25
C ARG A 470 5.83 -27.47 4.06
N GLY A 471 4.86 -27.25 4.93
CA GLY A 471 4.81 -26.06 5.80
C GLY A 471 4.14 -24.83 5.17
N LEU A 472 3.80 -24.88 3.88
CA LEU A 472 2.99 -23.84 3.23
C LEU A 472 1.49 -24.04 3.51
N LEU A 473 0.73 -22.95 3.52
CA LEU A 473 -0.72 -22.99 3.46
C LEU A 473 -1.17 -23.51 2.08
N ALA A 474 -2.41 -24.03 2.00
CA ALA A 474 -2.89 -24.67 0.77
C ALA A 474 -2.87 -23.74 -0.44
N GLU A 475 -3.26 -22.48 -0.30
CA GLU A 475 -3.31 -21.50 -1.40
C GLU A 475 -1.89 -21.15 -1.91
N ASP A 476 -0.94 -20.90 -1.00
CA ASP A 476 0.45 -20.60 -1.34
C ASP A 476 1.15 -21.80 -2.02
N ALA A 477 0.84 -23.01 -1.55
CA ALA A 477 1.36 -24.24 -2.13
C ALA A 477 0.87 -24.41 -3.57
N LEU A 478 -0.41 -24.11 -3.86
CA LEU A 478 -0.96 -24.22 -5.20
C LEU A 478 -0.33 -23.23 -6.19
N LEU A 479 -0.16 -21.96 -5.79
CA LEU A 479 0.55 -20.95 -6.58
C LEU A 479 2.00 -21.36 -6.89
N THR A 480 2.67 -21.94 -5.90
CA THR A 480 4.05 -22.41 -6.04
C THR A 480 4.14 -23.61 -7.00
N ILE A 481 3.16 -24.53 -6.93
CA ILE A 481 3.07 -25.69 -7.82
C ILE A 481 2.74 -25.26 -9.25
N ASP A 482 1.83 -24.29 -9.43
CA ASP A 482 1.43 -23.81 -10.75
C ASP A 482 2.62 -23.29 -11.57
N ARG A 483 3.37 -22.36 -10.98
CA ARG A 483 4.60 -21.82 -11.59
C ARG A 483 5.64 -22.91 -11.85
N TYR A 484 5.78 -23.86 -10.93
CA TYR A 484 6.70 -24.98 -11.09
C TYR A 484 6.31 -25.93 -12.22
N LEU A 485 5.02 -26.20 -12.42
CA LEU A 485 4.54 -27.05 -13.50
C LEU A 485 4.72 -26.37 -14.86
N GLU A 486 4.53 -25.05 -14.94
CA GLU A 486 4.83 -24.27 -16.14
C GLU A 486 6.33 -24.35 -16.48
N ASP A 487 7.20 -24.12 -15.50
CA ASP A 487 8.64 -24.19 -15.70
C ASP A 487 9.11 -25.62 -16.05
N ALA A 488 8.53 -26.66 -15.42
CA ALA A 488 8.86 -28.06 -15.67
C ALA A 488 8.39 -28.56 -17.05
N ASN A 489 7.23 -28.09 -17.51
CA ASN A 489 6.72 -28.37 -18.85
C ASN A 489 7.57 -27.66 -19.92
N LEU A 490 7.98 -26.41 -19.67
CA LEU A 490 8.94 -25.69 -20.52
C LEU A 490 10.32 -26.37 -20.57
N ALA A 491 10.74 -27.01 -19.48
CA ALA A 491 11.97 -27.78 -19.41
C ALA A 491 11.89 -29.18 -20.05
N GLY A 492 10.70 -29.60 -20.52
CA GLY A 492 10.50 -30.90 -21.16
C GLY A 492 10.66 -32.10 -20.22
N LEU A 493 10.31 -31.95 -18.95
CA LEU A 493 10.32 -33.07 -18.00
C LEU A 493 9.08 -33.96 -18.20
N ASP A 494 9.29 -35.26 -18.41
CA ASP A 494 8.17 -36.22 -18.54
C ASP A 494 7.38 -36.39 -17.22
N SER A 495 8.04 -36.22 -16.07
CA SER A 495 7.42 -36.35 -14.76
C SER A 495 8.13 -35.56 -13.67
N VAL A 496 7.36 -35.11 -12.68
CA VAL A 496 7.83 -34.33 -11.52
C VAL A 496 7.18 -34.80 -10.21
N ARG A 497 7.83 -34.52 -9.08
CA ARG A 497 7.36 -34.91 -7.74
C ARG A 497 7.04 -33.70 -6.88
N VAL A 498 5.85 -33.67 -6.29
CA VAL A 498 5.45 -32.66 -5.32
C VAL A 498 5.42 -33.28 -3.92
N ILE A 499 6.29 -32.80 -3.04
CA ILE A 499 6.40 -33.24 -1.65
C ILE A 499 5.51 -32.32 -0.80
N HIS A 500 4.36 -32.83 -0.36
CA HIS A 500 3.40 -32.09 0.48
C HIS A 500 3.30 -32.65 1.91
N GLY A 501 3.98 -33.75 2.20
CA GLY A 501 3.98 -34.39 3.52
C GLY A 501 2.70 -35.19 3.82
N LYS A 502 2.74 -35.99 4.90
CA LYS A 502 1.64 -36.90 5.29
C LYS A 502 0.61 -36.22 6.19
N GLY A 503 1.06 -35.40 7.16
CA GLY A 503 0.26 -34.46 7.97
C GLY A 503 -1.19 -34.83 8.25
N THR A 504 -2.08 -33.83 8.16
CA THR A 504 -3.56 -33.98 8.22
C THR A 504 -4.17 -34.37 6.87
N GLY A 505 -3.36 -34.48 5.81
CA GLY A 505 -3.80 -34.74 4.44
C GLY A 505 -4.47 -33.56 3.72
N ALA A 506 -4.53 -32.37 4.33
CA ALA A 506 -5.14 -31.17 3.74
C ALA A 506 -4.43 -30.73 2.45
N LEU A 507 -3.09 -30.57 2.49
CA LEU A 507 -2.28 -30.24 1.31
C LEU A 507 -2.40 -31.31 0.22
N ARG A 508 -2.39 -32.61 0.58
CA ARG A 508 -2.60 -33.70 -0.39
C ARG A 508 -3.95 -33.55 -1.12
N LYS A 509 -5.03 -33.24 -0.40
CA LYS A 509 -6.35 -33.05 -1.01
C LYS A 509 -6.38 -31.82 -1.91
N ALA A 510 -5.82 -30.70 -1.47
CA ALA A 510 -5.76 -29.47 -2.25
C ALA A 510 -4.96 -29.65 -3.56
N VAL A 511 -3.75 -30.19 -3.47
CA VAL A 511 -2.89 -30.47 -4.64
C VAL A 511 -3.59 -31.41 -5.61
N ARG A 512 -4.17 -32.51 -5.13
CA ARG A 512 -4.87 -33.46 -6.02
C ARG A 512 -6.14 -32.89 -6.65
N SER A 513 -6.83 -31.97 -5.97
CA SER A 513 -7.98 -31.28 -6.55
C SER A 513 -7.55 -30.34 -7.66
N TYR A 514 -6.46 -29.60 -7.44
CA TYR A 514 -5.88 -28.67 -8.40
C TYR A 514 -5.38 -29.37 -9.67
N LEU A 515 -4.72 -30.51 -9.53
CA LEU A 515 -4.12 -31.25 -10.65
C LEU A 515 -5.14 -31.91 -11.60
N ARG A 516 -6.42 -32.06 -11.23
CA ARG A 516 -7.43 -32.72 -12.09
C ARG A 516 -7.72 -31.93 -13.36
N ASP A 517 -7.76 -30.61 -13.26
CA ASP A 517 -8.17 -29.72 -14.36
C ASP A 517 -6.99 -28.91 -14.91
N HIS A 518 -5.75 -29.29 -14.56
CA HIS A 518 -4.55 -28.54 -14.89
C HIS A 518 -4.09 -28.80 -16.32
N HIS A 519 -3.83 -27.74 -17.09
CA HIS A 519 -3.60 -27.83 -18.53
C HIS A 519 -2.33 -28.59 -18.93
N TYR A 520 -1.30 -28.60 -18.07
CA TYR A 520 -0.03 -29.30 -18.30
C TYR A 520 0.02 -30.75 -17.79
N VAL A 521 -1.03 -31.23 -17.11
CA VAL A 521 -1.02 -32.56 -16.46
C VAL A 521 -1.72 -33.59 -17.35
N VAL A 522 -1.05 -34.72 -17.59
CA VAL A 522 -1.63 -35.89 -18.26
C VAL A 522 -2.29 -36.80 -17.25
N ASN A 523 -1.57 -37.13 -16.18
CA ASN A 523 -2.05 -37.99 -15.10
C ASN A 523 -1.22 -37.73 -13.83
N PHE A 524 -1.76 -38.10 -12.67
CA PHE A 524 -1.03 -38.01 -11.41
C PHE A 524 -1.39 -39.18 -10.48
N ARG A 525 -0.40 -39.64 -9.71
CA ARG A 525 -0.55 -40.73 -8.74
C ARG A 525 0.14 -40.37 -7.43
N ASP A 526 -0.20 -41.08 -6.36
CA ASP A 526 0.63 -40.99 -5.15
C ASP A 526 2.01 -41.62 -5.42
N GLY A 527 3.02 -41.16 -4.69
CA GLY A 527 4.36 -41.73 -4.73
C GLY A 527 4.36 -43.20 -4.28
N LEU A 528 5.22 -44.01 -4.90
CA LEU A 528 5.52 -45.36 -4.44
C LEU A 528 6.21 -45.31 -3.07
N ARG A 529 6.35 -46.47 -2.42
CA ARG A 529 7.03 -46.58 -1.12
C ARG A 529 8.45 -46.00 -1.14
N GLU A 530 9.15 -46.14 -2.26
CA GLU A 530 10.51 -45.61 -2.49
C GLU A 530 10.53 -44.11 -2.86
N GLU A 531 9.38 -43.54 -3.24
CA GLU A 531 9.23 -42.14 -3.67
C GLU A 531 8.61 -41.26 -2.57
N GLY A 532 8.47 -41.76 -1.33
CA GLY A 532 7.88 -41.03 -0.20
C GLY A 532 6.41 -41.37 0.13
N GLY A 533 5.81 -42.31 -0.60
CA GLY A 533 4.45 -42.82 -0.36
C GLY A 533 3.39 -41.73 -0.49
N PHE A 534 2.34 -41.80 0.34
CA PHE A 534 1.25 -40.81 0.39
C PHE A 534 1.66 -39.37 0.77
N GLY A 535 2.94 -39.11 1.07
CA GLY A 535 3.44 -37.76 1.32
C GLY A 535 3.90 -37.02 0.06
N VAL A 536 3.86 -37.71 -1.09
CA VAL A 536 4.35 -37.23 -2.38
C VAL A 536 3.31 -37.52 -3.45
N THR A 537 3.09 -36.55 -4.34
CA THR A 537 2.29 -36.74 -5.56
C THR A 537 3.23 -36.70 -6.76
N VAL A 538 3.20 -37.75 -7.59
CA VAL A 538 3.96 -37.84 -8.84
C VAL A 538 3.04 -37.44 -9.98
N ILE A 539 3.50 -36.48 -10.78
CA ILE A 539 2.73 -35.85 -11.85
C ILE A 539 3.42 -36.17 -13.16
N GLN A 540 2.65 -36.64 -14.13
CA GLN A 540 3.09 -36.85 -15.51
C GLN A 540 2.65 -35.64 -16.35
N LEU A 541 3.61 -35.00 -17.00
CA LEU A 541 3.39 -33.80 -17.82
C LEU A 541 3.11 -34.18 -19.28
N LYS A 542 2.62 -33.21 -20.07
CA LYS A 542 2.17 -33.39 -21.46
C LYS A 542 3.29 -33.44 -22.48
#